data_AF-A0A329XFP6-F1
#
_entry.id   AF-A0A329XFP6-F1
#
_cell.length_a   1.000
_cell.length_b   1.000
_cell.length_c   1.000
_cell.angle_alpha   90.00
_cell.angle_beta   90.00
_cell.angle_gamma   90.00
#
_symmetry.space_group_name_H-M   'P 1'
#
loop_
_entity.id
_entity.type
_entity.pdbx_description
1 polymer ?
#
loop_
_entity_poly.entity_id
_entity_poly.type
_entity_poly.pdbx_seq_one_letter_code
_entity_poly.pdbx_strand_id
1 'polypeptide(L)'
;MAAPTTSSPPSSANATRGEASSARDEVLDHLDTLASKQQELQEQLSTLRDERDSLILRGLANGLSSTELAETAHLTGARVRAIADAAADSSARERISRAMSILVAHRPPICTTYGALAEAVGIGSAKGVASSLATNPEVPARAGARVLLLRWANPALGGYVIPSEEPSWQTQGDDTASRLDCLQAEHLVVQVDSPNGPVWLVPFDRVVADADTLAGIIG
;
A
#
# COMPACT_ATOMS: atom_id res chain seq x y z
N MET A 1 14.85 34.18 -87.62
CA MET A 1 13.54 33.53 -87.37
C MET A 1 13.82 32.08 -87.03
N ALA A 2 13.42 31.46 -85.92
CA ALA A 2 12.67 31.83 -84.72
C ALA A 2 13.20 30.92 -83.58
N ALA A 3 13.22 31.39 -82.33
CA ALA A 3 13.66 30.59 -81.18
C ALA A 3 12.50 29.71 -80.66
N PRO A 4 12.74 28.44 -80.25
CA PRO A 4 11.73 27.64 -79.60
C PRO A 4 11.69 27.96 -78.10
N THR A 5 10.50 28.30 -77.61
CA THR A 5 10.21 28.43 -76.18
C THR A 5 10.10 27.05 -75.54
N THR A 6 10.94 26.75 -74.55
CA THR A 6 10.77 25.59 -73.67
C THR A 6 9.70 25.92 -72.61
N SER A 7 8.52 25.31 -72.68
CA SER A 7 7.58 25.30 -71.56
C SER A 7 7.88 24.11 -70.65
N SER A 8 8.34 24.36 -69.42
CA SER A 8 8.38 23.35 -68.37
C SER A 8 6.96 22.99 -67.93
N PRO A 9 6.60 21.70 -67.78
CA PRO A 9 5.32 21.31 -67.17
C PRO A 9 5.34 21.59 -65.65
N PRO A 10 4.17 21.89 -65.04
CA PRO A 10 4.11 22.21 -63.61
C PRO A 10 4.36 20.98 -62.73
N SER A 11 5.01 21.23 -61.59
CA SER A 11 5.38 20.27 -60.55
C SER A 11 4.18 19.62 -59.85
N SER A 12 3.62 18.57 -60.43
CA SER A 12 2.55 17.77 -59.81
C SER A 12 3.00 16.91 -58.61
N ALA A 13 4.31 16.81 -58.35
CA ALA A 13 4.86 15.99 -57.26
C ALA A 13 4.86 16.68 -55.88
N ASN A 14 4.76 18.02 -55.84
CA ASN A 14 4.72 18.76 -54.56
C ASN A 14 3.31 18.87 -53.98
N ALA A 15 2.26 18.82 -54.81
CA ALA A 15 0.87 18.88 -54.36
C ALA A 15 0.47 17.61 -53.59
N THR A 16 0.81 16.43 -54.13
CA THR A 16 0.51 15.12 -53.51
C THR A 16 1.25 14.87 -52.21
N ARG A 17 2.47 15.42 -52.05
CA ARG A 17 3.24 15.29 -50.79
C ARG A 17 2.73 16.22 -49.69
N GLY A 18 2.22 17.40 -50.04
CA GLY A 18 1.57 18.33 -49.11
C GLY A 18 0.21 17.83 -48.62
N GLU A 19 -0.61 17.28 -49.51
CA GLU A 19 -1.90 16.68 -49.18
C GLU A 19 -1.76 15.43 -48.28
N ALA A 20 -0.76 14.57 -48.54
CA ALA A 20 -0.47 13.42 -47.68
C ALA A 20 0.07 13.82 -46.29
N SER A 21 0.76 14.97 -46.18
CA SER A 21 1.17 15.52 -44.88
C SER A 21 -0.03 16.10 -44.12
N SER A 22 -0.89 16.87 -44.80
CA SER A 22 -2.11 17.44 -44.21
C SER A 22 -3.06 16.36 -43.70
N ALA A 23 -3.29 15.30 -44.49
CA ALA A 23 -4.13 14.18 -44.08
C ALA A 23 -3.53 13.40 -42.90
N ARG A 24 -2.19 13.31 -42.82
CA ARG A 24 -1.51 12.71 -41.67
C ARG A 24 -1.67 13.56 -40.42
N ASP A 25 -1.51 14.87 -40.53
CA ASP A 25 -1.62 15.80 -39.40
C ASP A 25 -3.08 15.84 -38.89
N GLU A 26 -4.07 15.83 -39.79
CA GLU A 26 -5.49 15.70 -39.44
C GLU A 26 -5.79 14.39 -38.68
N VAL A 27 -5.21 13.27 -39.11
CA VAL A 27 -5.35 11.99 -38.40
C VAL A 27 -4.72 12.04 -37.02
N LEU A 28 -3.54 12.64 -36.89
CA LEU A 28 -2.85 12.77 -35.60
C LEU A 28 -3.63 13.69 -34.64
N ASP A 29 -4.13 14.82 -35.12
CA ASP A 29 -4.96 15.74 -34.33
C ASP A 29 -6.27 15.07 -33.89
N HIS A 30 -6.88 14.27 -34.76
CA HIS A 30 -8.08 13.52 -34.41
C HIS A 30 -7.80 12.43 -33.38
N LEU A 31 -6.68 11.71 -33.49
CA LEU A 31 -6.27 10.73 -32.48
C LEU A 31 -5.99 11.38 -31.13
N ASP A 32 -5.36 12.56 -31.10
CA ASP A 32 -5.09 13.31 -29.86
C ASP A 32 -6.39 13.78 -29.20
N THR A 33 -7.35 14.25 -30.01
CA THR A 33 -8.69 14.61 -29.55
C THR A 33 -9.43 13.41 -28.96
N LEU A 34 -9.37 12.24 -29.62
CA LEU A 34 -9.99 11.02 -29.13
C LEU A 34 -9.32 10.51 -27.85
N ALA A 35 -7.99 10.58 -27.76
CA ALA A 35 -7.25 10.21 -26.55
C ALA A 35 -7.63 11.09 -25.36
N SER A 36 -7.70 12.41 -25.57
CA SER A 36 -8.14 13.37 -24.55
C SER A 36 -9.57 13.08 -24.07
N LYS A 37 -10.49 12.83 -25.01
CA LYS A 37 -11.88 12.47 -24.67
C LYS A 37 -11.99 11.13 -23.96
N GLN A 38 -11.18 10.15 -24.35
CA GLN A 38 -11.13 8.86 -23.67
C GLN A 38 -10.67 9.03 -22.23
N GLN A 39 -9.66 9.86 -21.98
CA GLN A 39 -9.18 10.14 -20.64
C GLN A 39 -10.24 10.84 -19.78
N GLU A 40 -10.91 11.88 -20.32
CA GLU A 40 -12.00 12.56 -19.63
C GLU A 40 -13.13 11.58 -19.23
N LEU A 41 -13.55 10.71 -20.15
CA LEU A 41 -14.58 9.71 -19.87
C LEU A 41 -14.12 8.69 -18.82
N GLN A 42 -12.84 8.33 -18.80
CA GLN A 42 -12.28 7.44 -17.78
C GLN A 42 -12.29 8.08 -16.38
N GLU A 43 -11.96 9.37 -16.28
CA GLU A 43 -12.00 10.13 -15.02
C GLU A 43 -13.44 10.35 -14.50
N GLN A 44 -14.38 10.64 -15.41
CA GLN A 44 -15.81 10.71 -15.04
C GLN A 44 -16.31 9.35 -14.53
N LEU A 45 -15.91 8.27 -15.21
CA LEU A 45 -16.32 6.93 -14.86
C LEU A 45 -15.70 6.45 -13.54
N SER A 46 -14.46 6.83 -13.21
CA SER A 46 -13.87 6.56 -11.89
C SER A 46 -14.65 7.27 -10.79
N THR A 47 -14.96 8.55 -10.98
CA THR A 47 -15.73 9.36 -10.02
C THR A 47 -17.09 8.73 -9.71
N LEU A 48 -17.82 8.30 -10.74
CA LEU A 48 -19.12 7.63 -10.57
C LEU A 48 -19.00 6.25 -9.88
N ARG A 49 -17.91 5.52 -10.12
CA ARG A 49 -17.65 4.25 -9.42
C ARG A 49 -17.38 4.48 -7.94
N ASP A 50 -16.60 5.50 -7.60
CA ASP A 50 -16.28 5.84 -6.21
C ASP A 50 -17.54 6.28 -5.44
N GLU A 51 -18.38 7.10 -6.07
CA GLU A 51 -19.68 7.48 -5.49
C GLU A 51 -20.59 6.27 -5.26
N ARG A 52 -20.70 5.38 -6.26
CA ARG A 52 -21.48 4.13 -6.13
C ARG A 52 -20.93 3.25 -5.01
N ASP A 53 -19.61 3.04 -4.96
CA ASP A 53 -18.99 2.17 -3.98
C ASP A 53 -19.16 2.76 -2.56
N SER A 54 -19.08 4.08 -2.40
CA SER A 54 -19.43 4.79 -1.15
C SER A 54 -20.88 4.58 -0.72
N LEU A 55 -21.83 4.66 -1.65
CA LEU A 55 -23.25 4.38 -1.37
C LEU A 55 -23.49 2.91 -0.99
N ILE A 56 -22.79 1.98 -1.62
CA ILE A 56 -22.84 0.55 -1.26
C ILE A 56 -22.36 0.34 0.18
N LEU A 57 -21.21 0.91 0.54
CA LEU A 57 -20.65 0.80 1.89
C LEU A 57 -21.59 1.43 2.93
N ARG A 58 -22.16 2.60 2.63
CA ARG A 58 -23.16 3.24 3.48
C ARG A 58 -24.42 2.39 3.61
N GLY A 59 -24.88 1.77 2.53
CA GLY A 59 -26.03 0.87 2.54
C GLY A 59 -25.81 -0.33 3.46
N LEU A 60 -24.67 -1.00 3.32
CA LEU A 60 -24.27 -2.12 4.19
C LEU A 60 -24.22 -1.71 5.66
N ALA A 61 -23.63 -0.55 5.96
CA ALA A 61 -23.55 -0.01 7.32
C ALA A 61 -24.93 0.29 7.93
N ASN A 62 -25.95 0.56 7.11
CA ASN A 62 -27.33 0.80 7.54
C ASN A 62 -28.21 -0.47 7.48
N GLY A 63 -27.60 -1.65 7.29
CA GLY A 63 -28.30 -2.94 7.36
C GLY A 63 -28.97 -3.41 6.07
N LEU A 64 -28.72 -2.76 4.93
CA LEU A 64 -29.16 -3.28 3.64
C LEU A 64 -28.42 -4.57 3.29
N SER A 65 -29.13 -5.53 2.70
CA SER A 65 -28.50 -6.78 2.28
C SER A 65 -27.61 -6.60 1.05
N SER A 66 -26.56 -7.40 0.94
CA SER A 66 -25.70 -7.38 -0.25
C SER A 66 -26.45 -7.74 -1.54
N THR A 67 -27.56 -8.48 -1.45
CA THR A 67 -28.43 -8.82 -2.57
C THR A 67 -29.24 -7.62 -3.06
N GLU A 68 -29.88 -6.87 -2.15
CA GLU A 68 -30.65 -5.67 -2.51
C GLU A 68 -29.74 -4.60 -3.14
N LEU A 69 -28.54 -4.42 -2.57
CA LEU A 69 -27.53 -3.50 -3.12
C LEU A 69 -27.02 -3.95 -4.49
N ALA A 70 -26.79 -5.25 -4.67
CA ALA A 70 -26.35 -5.81 -5.95
C ALA A 70 -27.41 -5.61 -7.04
N GLU A 71 -28.68 -5.90 -6.74
CA GLU A 71 -29.79 -5.71 -7.68
C GLU A 71 -29.96 -4.24 -8.06
N THR A 72 -29.96 -3.34 -7.07
CA THR A 72 -30.15 -1.90 -7.29
C THR A 72 -28.97 -1.27 -8.05
N ALA A 73 -27.73 -1.68 -7.74
CA ALA A 73 -26.53 -1.15 -8.39
C ALA A 73 -26.20 -1.86 -9.71
N HIS A 74 -27.02 -2.82 -10.17
CA HIS A 74 -26.75 -3.69 -11.32
C HIS A 74 -25.37 -4.37 -11.26
N LEU A 75 -25.00 -4.83 -10.06
CA LEU A 75 -23.76 -5.56 -9.78
C LEU A 75 -24.07 -7.01 -9.43
N THR A 76 -23.04 -7.84 -9.44
CA THR A 76 -23.14 -9.17 -8.82
C THR A 76 -22.96 -9.05 -7.31
N GLY A 77 -23.59 -9.94 -6.53
CA GLY A 77 -23.34 -10.00 -5.08
C GLY A 77 -21.86 -10.22 -4.74
N ALA A 78 -21.11 -10.91 -5.60
CA ALA A 78 -19.66 -11.06 -5.45
C ALA A 78 -18.92 -9.71 -5.58
N ARG A 79 -19.37 -8.82 -6.47
CA ARG A 79 -18.78 -7.49 -6.61
C ARG A 79 -19.05 -6.61 -5.38
N VAL A 80 -20.25 -6.68 -4.81
CA VAL A 80 -20.59 -5.96 -3.56
C VAL A 80 -19.70 -6.42 -2.41
N ARG A 81 -19.46 -7.74 -2.26
CA ARG A 81 -18.52 -8.27 -1.27
C ARG A 81 -17.10 -7.78 -1.51
N ALA A 82 -16.62 -7.83 -2.75
CA ALA A 82 -15.28 -7.35 -3.09
C ALA A 82 -15.06 -5.86 -2.75
N ILE A 83 -16.11 -5.02 -2.90
CA ILE A 83 -16.06 -3.61 -2.49
C ILE A 83 -15.96 -3.49 -0.96
N ALA A 84 -16.78 -4.26 -0.23
CA ALA A 84 -16.74 -4.28 1.23
C ALA A 84 -15.39 -4.77 1.78
N ASP A 85 -14.85 -5.85 1.20
CA ASP A 85 -13.55 -6.40 1.56
C ASP A 85 -12.42 -5.41 1.27
N ALA A 86 -12.43 -4.76 0.11
CA ALA A 86 -11.44 -3.74 -0.24
C ALA A 86 -11.49 -2.53 0.71
N ALA A 87 -12.69 -2.10 1.12
CA ALA A 87 -12.85 -1.02 2.08
C ALA A 87 -12.37 -1.42 3.49
N ALA A 88 -12.66 -2.65 3.92
CA ALA A 88 -12.18 -3.19 5.19
C ALA A 88 -10.65 -3.30 5.21
N ASP A 89 -10.03 -3.74 4.11
CA ASP A 89 -8.59 -3.81 3.94
C ASP A 89 -7.94 -2.41 3.96
N SER A 90 -8.54 -1.43 3.26
CA SER A 90 -8.07 -0.04 3.30
C SER A 90 -8.11 0.53 4.72
N SER A 91 -9.24 0.36 5.41
CA SER A 91 -9.41 0.80 6.79
C SER A 91 -8.44 0.09 7.75
N ALA A 92 -8.14 -1.19 7.53
CA ALA A 92 -7.14 -1.92 8.32
C ALA A 92 -5.73 -1.34 8.11
N ARG A 93 -5.36 -1.02 6.86
CA ARG A 93 -4.07 -0.39 6.53
C ARG A 93 -3.91 0.96 7.20
N GLU A 94 -4.92 1.81 7.14
CA GLU A 94 -4.93 3.13 7.78
C GLU A 94 -4.78 3.02 9.31
N ARG A 95 -5.53 2.11 9.94
CA ARG A 95 -5.42 1.86 11.40
C ARG A 95 -4.03 1.40 11.80
N ILE A 96 -3.42 0.48 11.05
CA ILE A 96 -2.03 0.04 11.30
C ILE A 96 -1.06 1.20 11.11
N SER A 97 -1.17 1.94 10.01
CA SER A 97 -0.30 3.07 9.69
C SER A 97 -0.28 4.09 10.83
N ARG A 98 -1.47 4.49 11.29
CA ARG A 98 -1.65 5.37 12.45
C ARG A 98 -1.05 4.77 13.73
N ALA A 99 -1.38 3.52 14.05
CA ALA A 99 -0.86 2.85 15.24
C ALA A 99 0.67 2.79 15.27
N MET A 100 1.29 2.47 14.12
CA MET A 100 2.74 2.39 13.99
C MET A 100 3.40 3.76 14.12
N SER A 101 2.78 4.81 13.57
CA SER A 101 3.27 6.19 13.74
C SER A 101 3.33 6.58 15.22
N ILE A 102 2.28 6.28 15.99
CA ILE A 102 2.21 6.57 17.43
C ILE A 102 3.21 5.70 18.21
N LEU A 103 3.29 4.39 17.90
CA LEU A 103 4.23 3.47 18.54
C LEU A 103 5.68 3.93 18.35
N VAL A 104 6.05 4.36 17.14
CA VAL A 104 7.40 4.86 16.83
C VAL A 104 7.72 6.14 17.60
N ALA A 105 6.74 7.04 17.71
CA ALA A 105 6.86 8.31 18.42
C ALA A 105 6.92 8.16 19.95
N HIS A 106 6.45 7.04 20.51
CA HIS A 106 6.39 6.82 21.95
C HIS A 106 7.76 6.95 22.64
N ARG A 107 7.77 7.62 23.80
CA ARG A 107 8.96 7.80 24.65
C ARG A 107 8.65 7.33 26.07
N PRO A 108 9.45 6.42 26.66
CA PRO A 108 10.63 5.78 26.08
C PRO A 108 10.30 4.86 24.88
N PRO A 109 11.27 4.55 24.00
CA PRO A 109 11.03 3.61 22.89
C PRO A 109 10.56 2.26 23.41
N ILE A 110 9.52 1.74 22.75
CA ILE A 110 8.91 0.44 23.04
C ILE A 110 8.67 -0.35 21.74
N CYS A 111 8.61 -1.66 21.90
CA CYS A 111 8.14 -2.62 20.92
C CYS A 111 6.77 -3.18 21.32
N THR A 112 6.14 -3.93 20.42
CA THR A 112 4.93 -4.69 20.67
C THR A 112 5.02 -6.07 19.99
N THR A 113 3.94 -6.84 20.01
CA THR A 113 3.84 -8.12 19.28
C THR A 113 2.74 -8.06 18.22
N TYR A 114 2.84 -8.91 17.19
CA TYR A 114 1.80 -8.97 16.14
C TYR A 114 0.39 -9.27 16.69
N GLY A 115 0.29 -10.09 17.75
CA GLY A 115 -0.98 -10.42 18.39
C GLY A 115 -1.59 -9.22 19.11
N ALA A 116 -0.79 -8.59 19.97
CA ALA A 116 -1.21 -7.39 20.71
C ALA A 116 -1.64 -6.26 19.75
N LEU A 117 -0.85 -6.02 18.69
CA LEU A 117 -1.19 -5.01 17.69
C LEU A 117 -2.48 -5.35 16.96
N ALA A 118 -2.66 -6.61 16.54
CA ALA A 118 -3.88 -7.05 15.86
C ALA A 118 -5.14 -6.77 16.70
N GLU A 119 -5.12 -7.17 17.96
CA GLU A 119 -6.24 -6.96 18.88
C GLU A 119 -6.46 -5.46 19.16
N ALA A 120 -5.40 -4.71 19.46
CA ALA A 120 -5.49 -3.29 19.80
C ALA A 120 -6.01 -2.43 18.64
N VAL A 121 -5.65 -2.75 17.39
CA VAL A 121 -6.20 -2.03 16.23
C VAL A 121 -7.51 -2.60 15.71
N GLY A 122 -7.97 -3.75 16.21
CA GLY A 122 -9.20 -4.42 15.76
C GLY A 122 -9.06 -5.12 14.40
N ILE A 123 -7.92 -5.79 14.15
CA ILE A 123 -7.67 -6.61 12.97
C ILE A 123 -7.75 -8.09 13.36
N GLY A 124 -8.47 -8.88 12.56
CA GLY A 124 -8.86 -10.24 12.93
C GLY A 124 -7.72 -11.24 13.17
N SER A 125 -6.45 -10.91 12.86
CA SER A 125 -5.32 -11.77 13.21
C SER A 125 -3.94 -11.09 13.11
N ALA A 126 -2.98 -11.65 13.85
CA ALA A 126 -1.55 -11.36 13.70
C ALA A 126 -1.03 -11.55 12.26
N LYS A 127 -1.58 -12.53 11.53
CA LYS A 127 -1.24 -12.76 10.12
C LYS A 127 -1.70 -11.60 9.24
N GLY A 128 -2.89 -11.06 9.49
CA GLY A 128 -3.42 -9.88 8.80
C GLY A 128 -2.52 -8.66 9.01
N VAL A 129 -2.07 -8.44 10.25
CA VAL A 129 -1.10 -7.39 10.57
C VAL A 129 0.22 -7.59 9.81
N ALA A 130 0.78 -8.81 9.82
CA ALA A 130 2.01 -9.09 9.07
C ALA A 130 1.85 -8.84 7.56
N SER A 131 0.73 -9.26 6.97
CA SER A 131 0.43 -9.00 5.56
C SER A 131 0.27 -7.51 5.25
N SER A 132 -0.36 -6.76 6.16
CA SER A 132 -0.50 -5.31 5.99
C SER A 132 0.85 -4.60 6.15
N LEU A 133 1.63 -4.90 7.17
CA LEU A 133 2.98 -4.34 7.33
C LEU A 133 3.88 -4.66 6.13
N ALA A 134 3.67 -5.79 5.46
CA ALA A 134 4.40 -6.16 4.26
C ALA A 134 4.06 -5.33 3.03
N THR A 135 2.79 -4.94 2.90
CA THR A 135 2.23 -4.37 1.67
C THR A 135 1.79 -2.92 1.81
N ASN A 136 1.89 -2.35 3.01
CA ASN A 136 1.51 -0.97 3.29
C ASN A 136 2.72 -0.05 3.10
N PRO A 137 2.77 0.79 2.06
CA PRO A 137 3.88 1.69 1.80
C PRO A 137 3.98 2.84 2.82
N GLU A 138 2.93 3.09 3.61
CA GLU A 138 2.94 4.14 4.63
C GLU A 138 3.71 3.74 5.90
N VAL A 139 3.98 2.45 6.10
CA VAL A 139 4.71 1.95 7.26
C VAL A 139 6.12 1.54 6.85
N PRO A 140 7.15 2.34 7.19
CA PRO A 140 8.51 1.97 6.81
C PRO A 140 8.94 0.67 7.52
N ALA A 141 9.82 -0.10 6.86
CA ALA A 141 10.34 -1.37 7.39
C ALA A 141 10.90 -1.21 8.81
N ARG A 142 11.65 -0.13 9.07
CA ARG A 142 12.15 0.22 10.39
C ARG A 142 11.06 0.37 11.46
N ALA A 143 9.91 0.96 11.13
CA ALA A 143 8.78 1.01 12.06
C ALA A 143 8.25 -0.40 12.35
N GLY A 144 8.07 -1.21 11.31
CA GLY A 144 7.66 -2.61 11.42
C GLY A 144 8.60 -3.48 12.26
N ALA A 145 9.85 -3.07 12.47
CA ALA A 145 10.84 -3.82 13.26
C ALA A 145 10.44 -3.90 14.74
N ARG A 146 9.66 -2.91 15.22
CA ARG A 146 9.13 -2.87 16.58
C ARG A 146 8.02 -3.87 16.85
N VAL A 147 7.53 -4.59 15.83
CA VAL A 147 6.48 -5.61 15.99
C VAL A 147 7.13 -7.00 16.00
N LEU A 148 7.20 -7.59 17.19
CA LEU A 148 7.95 -8.81 17.47
C LEU A 148 7.07 -10.07 17.37
N LEU A 149 7.73 -11.19 17.07
CA LEU A 149 7.10 -12.50 17.08
C LEU A 149 7.03 -13.06 18.51
N LEU A 150 5.85 -13.57 18.90
CA LEU A 150 5.64 -14.13 20.24
C LEU A 150 6.62 -15.27 20.57
N ARG A 151 6.94 -16.11 19.57
CA ARG A 151 7.88 -17.25 19.69
C ARG A 151 9.33 -16.85 20.01
N TRP A 152 9.67 -15.57 19.94
CA TRP A 152 11.00 -15.09 20.30
C TRP A 152 11.14 -14.78 21.79
N ALA A 153 10.04 -14.76 22.54
CA ALA A 153 10.08 -14.59 23.98
C ALA A 153 10.91 -15.72 24.62
N ASN A 154 11.91 -15.34 25.40
CA ASN A 154 12.73 -16.23 26.19
C ASN A 154 12.72 -15.77 27.65
N PRO A 155 11.85 -16.34 28.50
CA PRO A 155 11.76 -15.99 29.91
C PRO A 155 13.07 -16.12 30.68
N ALA A 156 13.92 -17.10 30.33
CA ALA A 156 15.20 -17.32 31.00
C ALA A 156 16.21 -16.19 30.75
N LEU A 157 16.08 -15.49 29.62
CA LEU A 157 16.93 -14.35 29.25
C LEU A 157 16.25 -12.99 29.52
N GLY A 158 14.98 -12.98 29.95
CA GLY A 158 14.27 -11.75 30.32
C GLY A 158 13.79 -10.88 29.15
N GLY A 159 13.62 -11.45 27.96
CA GLY A 159 13.06 -10.69 26.83
C GLY A 159 12.88 -11.50 25.54
N TYR A 160 12.76 -10.79 24.42
CA TYR A 160 12.57 -11.36 23.09
C TYR A 160 13.91 -11.43 22.36
N VAL A 161 14.38 -12.65 22.09
CA VAL A 161 15.65 -12.88 21.38
C VAL A 161 15.49 -12.53 19.90
N ILE A 162 16.26 -11.57 19.43
CA ILE A 162 16.22 -11.10 18.04
C ILE A 162 17.20 -11.92 17.21
N PRO A 163 16.74 -12.67 16.19
CA PRO A 163 17.63 -13.42 15.33
C PRO A 163 18.52 -12.47 14.53
N SER A 164 19.78 -12.85 14.33
CA SER A 164 20.73 -12.10 13.49
C SER A 164 20.33 -12.11 12.02
N GLU A 165 19.65 -13.16 11.58
CA GLU A 165 19.12 -13.31 10.22
C GLU A 165 17.68 -13.76 10.26
N GLU A 166 16.81 -13.09 9.51
CA GLU A 166 15.41 -13.47 9.34
C GLU A 166 15.10 -13.51 7.84
N PRO A 167 14.99 -14.71 7.23
CA PRO A 167 14.80 -14.86 5.78
C PRO A 167 13.54 -14.17 5.23
N SER A 168 12.53 -13.97 6.10
CA SER A 168 11.25 -13.35 5.77
C SER A 168 11.15 -11.88 6.23
N TRP A 169 12.23 -11.29 6.75
CA TRP A 169 12.22 -9.89 7.18
C TRP A 169 12.11 -9.00 5.95
N GLN A 170 11.10 -8.13 5.99
CA GLN A 170 10.69 -7.34 4.84
C GLN A 170 11.55 -6.09 4.73
N THR A 171 12.49 -6.13 3.80
CA THR A 171 13.07 -4.95 3.18
C THR A 171 11.96 -4.30 2.33
N GLN A 172 11.37 -3.19 2.79
CA GLN A 172 10.43 -2.43 1.96
C GLN A 172 11.19 -1.38 1.15
N GLY A 173 11.01 -1.40 -0.17
CA GLY A 173 11.74 -0.50 -1.08
C GLY A 173 13.23 -0.80 -1.07
N ASP A 174 14.05 0.25 -0.94
CA ASP A 174 15.52 0.15 -0.93
C ASP A 174 16.10 -0.11 0.48
N ASP A 175 15.27 -0.21 1.52
CA ASP A 175 15.72 -0.42 2.90
C ASP A 175 16.12 -1.88 3.12
N THR A 176 17.43 -2.14 3.12
CA THR A 176 18.02 -3.48 3.30
C THR A 176 18.42 -3.78 4.75
N ALA A 177 18.11 -2.90 5.70
CA ALA A 177 18.50 -3.08 7.09
C ALA A 177 17.82 -4.31 7.70
N SER A 178 18.59 -5.14 8.42
CA SER A 178 18.00 -6.24 9.18
C SER A 178 17.13 -5.71 10.31
N ARG A 179 16.22 -6.54 10.84
CA ARG A 179 15.42 -6.18 12.01
C ARG A 179 16.30 -5.84 13.20
N LEU A 180 17.41 -6.57 13.38
CA LEU A 180 18.37 -6.30 14.43
C LEU A 180 19.00 -4.90 14.27
N ASP A 181 19.44 -4.55 13.06
CA ASP A 181 20.04 -3.23 12.78
C ASP A 181 19.04 -2.10 13.07
N CYS A 182 17.79 -2.29 12.68
CA CYS A 182 16.71 -1.33 12.95
C CYS A 182 16.54 -1.11 14.47
N LEU A 183 16.47 -2.20 15.24
CA LEU A 183 16.27 -2.13 16.69
C LEU A 183 17.51 -1.61 17.44
N GLN A 184 18.72 -1.92 16.97
CA GLN A 184 19.97 -1.39 17.51
C GLN A 184 20.06 0.12 17.31
N ALA A 185 19.74 0.60 16.11
CA ALA A 185 19.75 2.04 15.79
C ALA A 185 18.74 2.84 16.62
N GLU A 186 17.74 2.19 17.22
CA GLU A 186 16.76 2.82 18.11
C GLU A 186 17.00 2.51 19.59
N HIS A 187 18.12 1.85 19.91
CA HIS A 187 18.50 1.46 21.27
C HIS A 187 17.43 0.62 21.99
N LEU A 188 16.75 -0.25 21.25
CA LEU A 188 15.70 -1.14 21.77
C LEU A 188 16.23 -2.51 22.20
N VAL A 189 17.43 -2.88 21.76
CA VAL A 189 18.06 -4.15 22.11
C VAL A 189 19.25 -3.98 23.05
N VAL A 190 19.47 -5.01 23.86
CA VAL A 190 20.66 -5.19 24.68
C VAL A 190 21.31 -6.52 24.35
N GLN A 191 22.63 -6.59 24.46
CA GLN A 191 23.36 -7.83 24.30
C GLN A 191 23.47 -8.52 25.66
N VAL A 192 23.17 -9.82 25.70
CA VAL A 192 23.31 -10.64 26.89
C VAL A 192 24.09 -11.91 26.56
N ASP A 193 24.79 -12.45 27.56
CA ASP A 193 25.47 -13.73 27.43
C ASP A 193 24.48 -14.89 27.54
N SER A 194 24.54 -15.82 26.60
CA SER A 194 23.80 -17.09 26.65
C SER A 194 24.78 -18.27 26.61
N PRO A 195 24.34 -19.49 26.97
CA PRO A 195 25.17 -20.69 26.89
C PRO A 195 25.77 -20.97 25.50
N ASN A 196 25.15 -20.44 24.44
CA ASN A 196 25.57 -20.62 23.06
C ASN A 196 26.32 -19.40 22.49
N GLY A 197 26.68 -18.44 23.35
CA GLY A 197 27.32 -17.17 22.97
C GLY A 197 26.41 -15.95 23.16
N PRO A 198 26.91 -14.75 22.83
CA PRO A 198 26.17 -13.52 23.04
C PRO A 198 24.97 -13.43 22.08
N VAL A 199 23.82 -12.99 22.61
CA VAL A 199 22.59 -12.79 21.85
C VAL A 199 22.03 -11.41 22.08
N TRP A 200 21.32 -10.87 21.09
CA TRP A 200 20.60 -9.61 21.21
C TRP A 200 19.16 -9.88 21.60
N LEU A 201 18.64 -9.13 22.57
CA LEU A 201 17.23 -9.21 22.94
C LEU A 201 16.62 -7.85 23.20
N VAL A 202 15.31 -7.75 22.99
CA VAL A 202 14.49 -6.64 23.50
C VAL A 202 13.97 -7.04 24.88
N PRO A 203 14.31 -6.31 25.95
CA PRO A 203 13.84 -6.61 27.31
C PRO A 203 12.30 -6.61 27.42
N PHE A 204 11.72 -7.45 28.29
CA PHE A 204 10.26 -7.52 28.43
C PHE A 204 9.62 -6.19 28.84
N ASP A 205 10.28 -5.40 29.68
CA ASP A 205 9.81 -4.07 30.10
C ASP A 205 9.79 -3.04 28.94
N ARG A 206 10.41 -3.37 27.81
CA ARG A 206 10.35 -2.60 26.57
C ARG A 206 9.36 -3.17 25.54
N VAL A 207 8.61 -4.22 25.87
CA VAL A 207 7.61 -4.81 24.98
C VAL A 207 6.21 -4.74 25.60
N VAL A 208 5.32 -4.01 24.95
CA VAL A 208 3.90 -3.99 25.30
C VAL A 208 3.22 -5.13 24.54
N ALA A 209 3.10 -6.29 25.19
CA ALA A 209 2.48 -7.49 24.63
C ALA A 209 1.01 -7.68 25.01
N ASP A 210 0.47 -6.82 25.88
CA ASP A 210 -0.94 -6.78 26.25
C ASP A 210 -1.71 -5.82 25.34
N ALA A 211 -2.84 -6.27 24.79
CA ALA A 211 -3.60 -5.53 23.79
C ALA A 211 -4.28 -4.28 24.37
N ASP A 212 -4.85 -4.38 25.58
CA ASP A 212 -5.54 -3.27 26.23
C ASP A 212 -4.56 -2.15 26.59
N THR A 213 -3.41 -2.52 27.15
CA THR A 213 -2.31 -1.58 27.42
C THR A 213 -1.81 -0.92 26.16
N LEU A 214 -1.62 -1.70 25.08
CA LEU A 214 -1.19 -1.15 23.80
C LEU A 214 -2.24 -0.18 23.24
N ALA A 215 -3.53 -0.54 23.28
CA ALA A 215 -4.64 0.30 22.82
C ALA A 215 -4.67 1.64 23.56
N GLY A 216 -4.35 1.67 24.86
CA GLY A 216 -4.20 2.92 25.62
C GLY A 216 -3.04 3.80 25.16
N ILE A 217 -2.05 3.25 24.44
CA ILE A 217 -0.90 3.97 23.90
C ILE A 217 -1.16 4.44 22.46
N ILE A 218 -1.76 3.58 21.62
CA ILE A 218 -1.93 3.82 20.17
C ILE A 218 -3.32 4.34 19.76
N GLY A 219 -4.27 4.37 20.70
CA GLY A 219 -5.67 4.82 20.50
C GLY A 219 -5.81 6.33 20.30
#